data_AF-A0AAE0T9H5-F1
#
_entry.id   AF-A0AAE0T9H5-F1
#
_cell.length_a   1.000
_cell.length_b   1.000
_cell.length_c   1.000
_cell.angle_alpha   90.00
_cell.angle_beta   90.00
_cell.angle_gamma   90.00
#
_symmetry.space_group_name_H-M   'P 1'
#
loop_
_entity.id
_entity.type
_entity.pdbx_description
1 polymer ?
#
loop_
_entity_poly.entity_id
_entity_poly.type
_entity_poly.pdbx_seq_one_letter_code
_entity_poly.pdbx_strand_id
1 'polypeptide(L)'
;MFLGYRLFYNEKESGKELSKNTKLDRYVLYKTESGTIGFEVRFVETGVYKLQVRGGTTKENIEELCEFRITCDEPMKNCRPLPINPSIGFGPNSSTKQGGLQAESHMQSVVNFRKEKGTMIIFKILKPVNVHTRLFHNEISSDELQQCINQQPLEEGKRIKIKVMVPKSGEYALEINTSEDNFASDDYSNVCNYLLTNDKEDTAQQDWTKVCKTLEISGKHSVQGRVKSFRVKNVDIEMCKKARSICGDYFDDENASDDADAKDIFCDWSLQ
;
A
#
# COMPACT_ATOMS: atom_id res chain seq x y z
N MET A 1 3.93 -9.54 -18.90
CA MET A 1 3.82 -8.10 -19.22
C MET A 1 4.84 -7.37 -18.38
N PHE A 2 5.77 -6.69 -19.03
CA PHE A 2 6.73 -5.79 -18.40
C PHE A 2 6.13 -4.38 -18.45
N LEU A 3 6.20 -3.67 -17.33
CA LEU A 3 5.78 -2.28 -17.24
C LEU A 3 6.85 -1.53 -16.45
N GLY A 4 7.18 -0.33 -16.93
CA GLY A 4 8.12 0.57 -16.28
C GLY A 4 7.70 2.01 -16.47
N TYR A 5 8.34 2.90 -15.74
CA TYR A 5 8.08 4.33 -15.82
C TYR A 5 9.39 5.11 -15.75
N ARG A 6 9.33 6.38 -16.17
CA ARG A 6 10.39 7.36 -15.95
C ARG A 6 9.78 8.72 -15.67
N LEU A 7 10.21 9.34 -14.56
CA LEU A 7 9.83 10.70 -14.21
C LEU A 7 10.96 11.66 -14.62
N PHE A 8 10.60 12.73 -15.30
CA PHE A 8 11.49 13.80 -15.71
C PHE A 8 11.02 15.12 -15.11
N TYR A 9 11.96 16.02 -14.84
CA TYR A 9 11.71 17.42 -14.48
C TYR A 9 12.15 18.31 -15.64
N ASN A 10 11.28 19.23 -16.06
CA ASN A 10 11.57 20.16 -17.15
C ASN A 10 12.05 21.49 -16.57
N GLU A 11 13.36 21.66 -16.43
CA GLU A 11 13.97 22.86 -15.83
C GLU A 11 13.62 24.13 -16.59
N LYS A 12 13.57 24.06 -17.93
CA LYS A 12 13.24 25.19 -18.79
C LYS A 12 11.82 25.70 -18.56
N GLU A 13 10.84 24.80 -18.53
CA GLU A 13 9.45 25.17 -18.26
C GLU A 13 9.19 25.48 -16.78
N SER A 14 9.99 24.92 -15.87
CA SER A 14 9.86 25.17 -14.44
C SER A 14 10.53 26.48 -13.99
N GLY A 15 11.39 27.07 -14.83
CA GLY A 15 12.12 28.30 -14.51
C GLY A 15 13.19 28.15 -13.42
N LYS A 16 13.49 26.91 -13.00
CA LYS A 16 14.51 26.58 -12.01
C LYS A 16 15.07 25.19 -12.24
N GLU A 17 16.27 24.95 -11.76
CA GLU A 17 16.91 23.62 -11.77
C GLU A 17 16.45 22.78 -10.59
N LEU A 18 16.43 21.46 -10.77
CA LEU A 18 16.26 20.53 -9.66
C LEU A 18 17.58 20.44 -8.87
N SER A 19 17.52 20.22 -7.56
CA SER A 19 18.75 19.97 -6.79
C SER A 19 19.53 18.79 -7.37
N LYS A 20 20.84 18.96 -7.64
CA LYS A 20 21.73 17.98 -8.31
C LYS A 20 21.78 16.61 -7.64
N ASN A 21 21.44 16.53 -6.35
CA ASN A 21 21.42 15.27 -5.60
C ASN A 21 20.07 14.52 -5.71
N THR A 22 19.08 15.10 -6.39
CA THR A 22 17.73 14.54 -6.47
C THR A 22 17.62 13.56 -7.63
N LYS A 23 17.56 12.26 -7.30
CA LYS A 23 17.19 11.20 -8.24
C LYS A 23 15.69 10.96 -8.16
N LEU A 24 14.98 11.17 -9.26
CA LEU A 24 13.51 11.09 -9.33
C LEU A 24 12.95 9.65 -9.39
N ASP A 25 13.81 8.65 -9.55
CA ASP A 25 13.44 7.23 -9.64
C ASP A 25 12.72 6.72 -8.38
N ARG A 26 13.10 7.22 -7.20
CA ARG A 26 12.43 6.91 -5.92
C ARG A 26 11.31 7.89 -5.54
N TYR A 27 10.86 8.75 -6.46
CA TYR A 27 9.76 9.69 -6.22
C TYR A 27 8.47 9.30 -6.95
N VAL A 28 8.37 8.07 -7.41
CA VAL A 28 7.13 7.51 -7.96
C VAL A 28 6.87 6.18 -7.28
N LEU A 29 5.70 6.08 -6.67
CA LEU A 29 5.23 4.84 -6.09
C LEU A 29 4.46 4.07 -7.18
N TYR A 30 5.12 3.06 -7.75
CA TYR A 30 4.51 2.08 -8.65
C TYR A 30 3.71 1.07 -7.83
N LYS A 31 2.39 1.17 -7.89
CA LYS A 31 1.43 0.33 -7.16
C LYS A 31 0.79 -0.70 -8.08
N THR A 32 0.61 -1.90 -7.55
CA THR A 32 -0.27 -2.94 -8.10
C THR A 32 -1.33 -3.28 -7.04
N GLU A 33 -2.59 -2.99 -7.33
CA GLU A 33 -3.70 -3.18 -6.40
C GLU A 33 -4.95 -3.63 -7.17
N SER A 34 -5.58 -4.73 -6.75
CA SER A 34 -6.81 -5.25 -7.36
C SER A 34 -6.75 -5.40 -8.89
N GLY A 35 -5.60 -5.81 -9.42
CA GLY A 35 -5.38 -5.98 -10.87
C GLY A 35 -5.17 -4.68 -11.65
N THR A 36 -5.16 -3.54 -10.96
CA THR A 36 -4.86 -2.23 -11.54
C THR A 36 -3.44 -1.82 -11.20
N ILE A 37 -2.77 -1.17 -12.15
CA ILE A 37 -1.47 -0.55 -11.93
C ILE A 37 -1.66 0.96 -11.82
N GLY A 38 -1.04 1.56 -10.81
CA GLY A 38 -1.04 3.01 -10.58
C GLY A 38 0.36 3.55 -10.35
N PHE A 39 0.56 4.82 -10.70
CA PHE A 39 1.78 5.57 -10.41
C PHE A 39 1.41 6.79 -9.56
N GLU A 40 1.86 6.82 -8.32
CA GLU A 40 1.69 7.98 -7.45
C GLU A 40 3.00 8.77 -7.40
N VAL A 41 2.99 9.99 -7.94
CA VAL A 41 4.18 10.84 -8.06
C VAL A 41 4.31 11.74 -6.84
N ARG A 42 5.50 11.78 -6.26
CA ARG A 42 5.90 12.70 -5.19
C ARG A 42 6.69 13.87 -5.78
N PHE A 43 6.06 15.04 -5.84
CA PHE A 43 6.71 16.23 -6.36
C PHE A 43 7.60 16.85 -5.28
N VAL A 44 8.90 16.92 -5.55
CA VAL A 44 9.91 17.49 -4.65
C VAL A 44 9.88 19.01 -4.68
N GLU A 45 9.57 19.57 -5.84
CA GLU A 45 9.65 20.98 -6.14
C GLU A 45 8.43 21.41 -6.97
N THR A 46 8.03 22.67 -6.86
CA THR A 46 7.15 23.30 -7.86
C THR A 46 7.77 23.19 -9.25
N GLY A 47 6.96 22.92 -10.27
CA GLY A 47 7.39 22.94 -11.67
C GLY A 47 6.63 22.00 -12.58
N VAL A 48 7.20 21.75 -13.75
CA VAL A 48 6.64 20.91 -14.80
C VAL A 48 7.41 19.60 -14.87
N TYR A 49 6.67 18.51 -14.73
CA TYR A 49 7.16 17.14 -14.78
C TYR A 49 6.61 16.42 -16.01
N LYS A 50 7.35 15.40 -16.45
CA LYS A 50 6.86 14.42 -17.42
C LYS A 50 6.93 13.03 -16.81
N LEU A 51 5.80 12.32 -16.75
CA LEU A 51 5.77 10.90 -16.43
C LEU A 51 5.60 10.12 -17.73
N GLN A 52 6.61 9.33 -18.10
CA GLN A 52 6.55 8.44 -19.25
C GLN A 52 6.33 7.01 -18.74
N VAL A 53 5.34 6.32 -19.30
CA VAL A 53 5.03 4.93 -18.97
C VAL A 53 5.35 4.08 -20.20
N ARG A 54 6.09 2.99 -19.97
CA ARG A 54 6.51 2.06 -21.01
C ARG A 54 6.08 0.65 -20.63
N GLY A 55 5.78 -0.17 -21.62
CA GLY A 55 5.42 -1.55 -21.38
C GLY A 55 5.55 -2.44 -22.60
N GLY A 56 5.53 -3.73 -22.35
CA GLY A 56 5.82 -4.75 -23.34
C GLY A 56 5.36 -6.13 -22.92
N THR A 57 5.20 -7.03 -23.88
CA THR A 57 4.97 -8.45 -23.59
C THR A 57 6.25 -9.13 -23.12
N THR A 58 7.40 -8.74 -23.67
CA THR A 58 8.75 -9.22 -23.32
C THR A 58 9.69 -8.06 -22.99
N LYS A 59 10.89 -8.33 -22.48
CA LYS A 59 11.88 -7.29 -22.17
C LYS A 59 12.47 -6.65 -23.43
N GLU A 60 12.45 -7.39 -24.54
CA GLU A 60 12.99 -6.99 -25.83
C GLU A 60 11.99 -6.12 -26.61
N ASN A 61 10.71 -6.15 -26.25
CA ASN A 61 9.64 -5.43 -26.93
C ASN A 61 8.93 -4.44 -25.98
N ILE A 62 9.70 -3.50 -25.42
CA ILE A 62 9.17 -2.44 -24.55
C ILE A 62 8.92 -1.19 -25.40
N GLU A 63 7.65 -0.80 -25.49
CA GLU A 63 7.21 0.39 -26.20
C GLU A 63 6.76 1.48 -25.23
N GLU A 64 6.68 2.71 -25.71
CA GLU A 64 6.03 3.80 -24.98
C GLU A 64 4.52 3.63 -25.05
N LEU A 65 3.86 3.57 -23.89
CA LEU A 65 2.41 3.41 -23.81
C LEU A 65 1.72 4.77 -23.72
N CYS A 66 2.24 5.65 -22.86
CA CYS A 66 1.72 6.99 -22.68
C CYS A 66 2.72 7.92 -21.99
N GLU A 67 2.51 9.23 -22.18
CA GLU A 67 3.21 10.28 -21.47
C GLU A 67 2.21 11.25 -20.84
N PHE A 68 2.54 11.73 -19.64
CA PHE A 68 1.76 12.73 -18.92
C PHE A 68 2.64 13.96 -18.67
N ARG A 69 2.18 15.13 -19.09
CA ARG A 69 2.72 16.41 -18.62
C ARG A 69 1.98 16.79 -17.34
N ILE A 70 2.72 16.99 -16.26
CA ILE A 70 2.16 17.28 -14.94
C ILE A 70 2.73 18.60 -14.44
N THR A 71 1.85 19.55 -14.12
CA THR A 71 2.25 20.81 -13.47
C THR A 71 1.98 20.68 -11.98
N CYS A 72 3.01 20.91 -11.16
CA CYS A 72 2.91 20.93 -9.71
C CYS A 72 3.16 22.36 -9.23
N ASP A 73 2.12 23.00 -8.71
CA ASP A 73 2.23 24.35 -8.14
C ASP A 73 2.64 24.29 -6.66
N GLU A 74 2.10 23.30 -5.93
CA GLU A 74 2.33 23.09 -4.50
C GLU A 74 2.93 21.71 -4.24
N PRO A 75 4.26 21.59 -4.04
CA PRO A 75 4.90 20.32 -3.74
C PRO A 75 4.59 19.84 -2.32
N MET A 76 4.77 18.55 -2.09
CA MET A 76 4.55 17.95 -0.77
C MET A 76 5.56 18.52 0.24
N LYS A 77 5.08 18.97 1.40
CA LYS A 77 5.95 19.38 2.51
C LYS A 77 6.79 18.18 2.97
N ASN A 78 8.09 18.39 3.15
CA ASN A 78 9.04 17.35 3.55
C ASN A 78 8.98 16.12 2.63
N CYS A 79 8.87 16.33 1.32
CA CYS A 79 8.87 15.27 0.33
C CYS A 79 10.13 14.40 0.45
N ARG A 80 9.95 13.12 0.81
CA ARG A 80 11.04 12.15 0.94
C ARG A 80 10.98 11.12 -0.18
N PRO A 81 12.14 10.62 -0.65
CA PRO A 81 12.16 9.50 -1.58
C PRO A 81 11.60 8.24 -0.91
N LEU A 82 11.07 7.33 -1.71
CA LEU A 82 10.76 5.96 -1.27
C LEU A 82 12.04 5.24 -0.84
N PRO A 83 11.97 4.28 0.10
CA PRO A 83 13.15 3.52 0.52
C PRO A 83 13.84 2.80 -0.65
N ILE A 84 13.06 2.20 -1.56
CA ILE A 84 13.52 1.51 -2.77
C ILE A 84 12.60 1.81 -3.96
N ASN A 85 13.05 1.44 -5.16
CA ASN A 85 12.26 1.45 -6.39
C ASN A 85 12.28 0.03 -7.01
N PRO A 86 11.38 -0.88 -6.59
CA PRO A 86 11.37 -2.25 -7.06
C PRO A 86 10.81 -2.33 -8.49
N SER A 87 11.46 -3.11 -9.36
CA SER A 87 11.09 -3.23 -10.78
C SER A 87 9.68 -3.78 -11.02
N ILE A 88 9.18 -4.60 -10.08
CA ILE A 88 7.82 -5.18 -10.14
C ILE A 88 6.78 -4.32 -9.39
N GLY A 89 7.18 -3.16 -8.86
CA GLY A 89 6.33 -2.29 -8.06
C GLY A 89 6.01 -2.85 -6.67
N PHE A 90 5.08 -2.19 -5.99
CA PHE A 90 4.57 -2.52 -4.67
C PHE A 90 3.16 -3.13 -4.76
N GLY A 91 2.87 -4.05 -3.85
CA GLY A 91 1.64 -4.82 -3.79
C GLY A 91 1.77 -6.21 -4.42
N PRO A 92 0.93 -7.18 -4.00
CA PRO A 92 0.87 -8.51 -4.62
C PRO A 92 0.52 -8.41 -6.10
N ASN A 93 1.27 -9.13 -6.93
CA ASN A 93 1.11 -9.11 -8.38
C ASN A 93 1.29 -10.51 -8.99
N SER A 94 1.41 -10.57 -10.33
CA SER A 94 1.62 -11.85 -11.03
C SER A 94 2.91 -12.57 -10.61
N SER A 95 3.99 -11.82 -10.32
CA SER A 95 5.25 -12.37 -9.81
C SER A 95 5.08 -13.01 -8.44
N THR A 96 4.19 -12.50 -7.60
CA THR A 96 3.88 -13.11 -6.27
C THR A 96 3.38 -14.53 -6.43
N LYS A 97 2.38 -14.73 -7.30
CA LYS A 97 1.81 -16.07 -7.58
C LYS A 97 2.80 -16.99 -8.27
N GLN A 98 3.55 -16.49 -9.26
CA GLN A 98 4.58 -17.27 -9.96
C GLN A 98 5.73 -17.70 -9.03
N GLY A 99 6.06 -16.84 -8.08
CA GLY A 99 6.98 -17.08 -6.96
C GLY A 99 6.48 -18.10 -5.93
N GLY A 100 5.27 -18.64 -6.10
CA GLY A 100 4.73 -19.64 -5.18
C GLY A 100 4.04 -19.06 -3.96
N LEU A 101 3.73 -17.77 -3.92
CA LEU A 101 3.05 -17.13 -2.80
C LEU A 101 1.69 -16.54 -3.22
N GLN A 102 0.73 -16.57 -2.31
CA GLN A 102 -0.52 -15.83 -2.44
C GLN A 102 -0.74 -15.01 -1.18
N ALA A 103 -0.82 -13.69 -1.32
CA ALA A 103 -1.13 -12.82 -0.18
C ALA A 103 -2.52 -13.16 0.37
N GLU A 104 -2.66 -13.18 1.70
CA GLU A 104 -3.95 -13.42 2.37
C GLU A 104 -4.37 -12.26 3.26
N SER A 105 -3.43 -11.61 3.96
CA SER A 105 -3.78 -10.52 4.88
C SER A 105 -3.79 -9.11 4.26
N HIS A 106 -2.94 -8.82 3.28
CA HIS A 106 -2.84 -7.49 2.66
C HIS A 106 -2.80 -7.61 1.14
N MET A 107 -3.71 -6.92 0.46
CA MET A 107 -3.79 -6.89 -1.01
C MET A 107 -3.35 -5.53 -1.58
N GLN A 108 -3.14 -4.55 -0.71
CA GLN A 108 -2.75 -3.19 -1.04
C GLN A 108 -1.24 -3.08 -1.15
N SER A 109 -0.76 -2.11 -1.92
CA SER A 109 0.66 -1.78 -2.07
C SER A 109 1.25 -1.09 -0.85
N VAL A 110 0.41 -0.34 -0.13
CA VAL A 110 0.77 0.41 1.08
C VAL A 110 0.08 -0.19 2.29
N VAL A 111 0.87 -0.55 3.31
CA VAL A 111 0.39 -1.09 4.59
C VAL A 111 0.61 -0.03 5.66
N ASN A 112 -0.48 0.51 6.20
CA ASN A 112 -0.44 1.42 7.34
C ASN A 112 -0.48 0.60 8.63
N PHE A 113 0.33 0.95 9.63
CA PHE A 113 0.37 0.20 10.89
C PHE A 113 0.71 1.08 12.08
N ARG A 114 0.35 0.62 13.29
CA ARG A 114 0.73 1.28 14.55
C ARG A 114 2.12 0.81 14.96
N LYS A 115 3.04 1.74 15.20
CA LYS A 115 4.46 1.43 15.49
C LYS A 115 4.62 0.43 16.63
N GLU A 116 3.84 0.58 17.70
CA GLU A 116 3.93 -0.21 18.94
C GLU A 116 3.50 -1.67 18.73
N LYS A 117 2.59 -1.91 17.78
CA LYS A 117 2.08 -3.26 17.45
C LYS A 117 2.83 -3.90 16.28
N GLY A 118 3.48 -3.08 15.45
CA GLY A 118 4.04 -3.50 14.17
C GLY A 118 2.97 -3.89 13.17
N THR A 119 3.36 -4.65 12.16
CA THR A 119 2.44 -5.21 11.16
C THR A 119 2.69 -6.69 10.94
N MET A 120 1.65 -7.39 10.49
CA MET A 120 1.67 -8.83 10.25
C MET A 120 1.14 -9.16 8.86
N ILE A 121 2.03 -9.68 8.03
CA ILE A 121 1.73 -10.02 6.64
C ILE A 121 1.73 -11.54 6.52
N ILE A 122 0.67 -12.09 5.94
CA ILE A 122 0.44 -13.53 5.82
C ILE A 122 0.32 -13.89 4.34
N PHE A 123 1.06 -14.92 3.95
CA PHE A 123 0.98 -15.53 2.63
C PHE A 123 0.64 -17.02 2.76
N LYS A 124 -0.20 -17.50 1.85
CA LYS A 124 -0.32 -18.91 1.53
C LYS A 124 0.83 -19.34 0.60
N ILE A 125 1.41 -20.49 0.88
CA ILE A 125 2.44 -21.13 0.05
C ILE A 125 1.73 -22.04 -0.96
N LEU A 126 1.97 -21.80 -2.25
CA LEU A 126 1.33 -22.49 -3.38
C LEU A 126 2.18 -23.64 -3.93
N LYS A 127 3.51 -23.55 -3.77
CA LYS A 127 4.48 -24.59 -4.15
C LYS A 127 5.68 -24.53 -3.18
N PRO A 128 6.46 -25.61 -3.01
CA PRO A 128 7.63 -25.60 -2.13
C PRO A 128 8.65 -24.54 -2.56
N VAL A 129 8.85 -23.53 -1.71
CA VAL A 129 9.80 -22.42 -1.92
C VAL A 129 10.41 -22.00 -0.59
N ASN A 130 11.65 -21.53 -0.64
CA ASN A 130 12.27 -20.80 0.45
C ASN A 130 11.88 -19.33 0.35
N VAL A 131 11.54 -18.72 1.48
CA VAL A 131 11.13 -17.30 1.56
C VAL A 131 12.23 -16.51 2.26
N HIS A 132 12.69 -15.45 1.63
CA HIS A 132 13.64 -14.50 2.21
C HIS A 132 13.09 -13.09 2.14
N THR A 133 13.16 -12.35 3.23
CA THR A 133 12.63 -10.99 3.32
C THR A 133 13.73 -10.00 3.65
N ARG A 134 13.66 -8.81 3.06
CA ARG A 134 14.55 -7.68 3.37
C ARG A 134 13.71 -6.45 3.68
N LEU A 135 14.18 -5.62 4.62
CA LEU A 135 13.52 -4.39 5.01
C LEU A 135 14.44 -3.21 4.73
N PHE A 136 13.93 -2.19 4.06
CA PHE A 136 14.69 -1.02 3.65
C PHE A 136 14.13 0.26 4.27
N HIS A 137 15.03 1.17 4.64
CA HIS A 137 14.74 2.52 5.10
C HIS A 137 15.76 3.48 4.48
N ASN A 138 15.41 4.76 4.33
CA ASN A 138 16.32 5.75 3.71
C ASN A 138 17.59 6.05 4.53
N GLU A 139 17.55 5.79 5.83
CA GLU A 139 18.57 6.23 6.80
C GLU A 139 19.10 5.09 7.69
N ILE A 140 18.57 3.88 7.56
CA ILE A 140 18.99 2.72 8.37
C ILE A 140 19.35 1.61 7.39
N SER A 141 20.47 0.94 7.62
CA SER A 141 20.93 -0.12 6.72
C SER A 141 19.98 -1.33 6.74
N SER A 142 19.90 -2.06 5.62
CA SER A 142 19.05 -3.27 5.57
C SER A 142 19.52 -4.36 6.55
N ASP A 143 20.83 -4.43 6.82
CA ASP A 143 21.41 -5.43 7.72
C ASP A 143 20.96 -5.20 9.16
N GLU A 144 20.97 -3.94 9.61
CA GLU A 144 20.45 -3.54 10.93
C GLU A 144 18.94 -3.75 11.05
N LEU A 145 18.21 -3.66 9.93
CA LEU A 145 16.76 -3.84 9.89
C LEU A 145 16.35 -5.32 9.80
N GLN A 146 17.27 -6.24 9.53
CA GLN A 146 16.92 -7.66 9.42
C GLN A 146 16.38 -8.23 10.74
N GLN A 147 16.90 -7.75 11.87
CA GLN A 147 16.41 -8.10 13.22
C GLN A 147 14.98 -7.63 13.50
N CYS A 148 14.45 -6.71 12.69
CA CYS A 148 13.08 -6.20 12.81
C CYS A 148 12.04 -7.12 12.16
N ILE A 149 12.48 -8.19 11.49
CA ILE A 149 11.61 -9.13 10.80
C ILE A 149 11.63 -10.48 11.51
N ASN A 150 10.45 -11.02 11.79
CA ASN A 150 10.29 -12.37 12.30
C ASN A 150 9.40 -13.17 11.34
N GLN A 151 9.95 -14.23 10.76
CA GLN A 151 9.24 -15.13 9.86
C GLN A 151 8.89 -16.44 10.59
N GLN A 152 7.63 -16.86 10.48
CA GLN A 152 7.13 -18.07 11.14
C GLN A 152 6.28 -18.88 10.15
N PRO A 153 6.62 -20.17 9.89
CA PRO A 153 5.71 -21.05 9.20
C PRO A 153 4.46 -21.29 10.05
N LEU A 154 3.31 -21.36 9.39
CA LEU A 154 2.02 -21.69 9.99
C LEU A 154 1.46 -22.94 9.30
N GLU A 155 0.58 -23.67 10.00
CA GLU A 155 -0.17 -24.80 9.42
C GLU A 155 0.75 -25.82 8.72
N GLU A 156 1.81 -26.26 9.41
CA GLU A 156 2.79 -27.23 8.87
C GLU A 156 3.48 -26.74 7.58
N GLY A 157 3.66 -25.43 7.44
CA GLY A 157 4.35 -24.83 6.29
C GLY A 157 3.43 -24.54 5.09
N LYS A 158 2.10 -24.60 5.25
CA LYS A 158 1.15 -24.18 4.20
C LYS A 158 1.02 -22.67 4.10
N ARG A 159 1.39 -21.95 5.15
CA ARG A 159 1.36 -20.49 5.25
C ARG A 159 2.65 -19.99 5.86
N ILE A 160 3.01 -18.76 5.54
CA ILE A 160 4.09 -18.03 6.19
C ILE A 160 3.57 -16.71 6.73
N LYS A 161 3.93 -16.43 7.98
CA LYS A 161 3.64 -15.19 8.68
C LYS A 161 4.93 -14.39 8.82
N ILE A 162 4.91 -13.16 8.33
CA ILE A 162 6.00 -12.20 8.38
C ILE A 162 5.56 -11.06 9.30
N LYS A 163 6.13 -11.01 10.51
CA LYS A 163 5.91 -9.93 11.47
C LYS A 163 7.04 -8.90 11.35
N VAL A 164 6.68 -7.62 11.23
CA VAL A 164 7.64 -6.52 11.13
C VAL A 164 7.44 -5.54 12.29
N MET A 165 8.52 -5.27 13.03
CA MET A 165 8.57 -4.34 14.16
C MET A 165 9.68 -3.31 13.93
N VAL A 166 9.32 -2.08 13.56
CA VAL A 166 10.30 -1.06 13.15
C VAL A 166 10.83 -0.22 14.32
N PRO A 167 12.10 0.23 14.27
CA PRO A 167 12.71 0.95 15.38
C PRO A 167 12.20 2.39 15.52
N LYS A 168 11.82 3.05 14.42
CA LYS A 168 11.36 4.44 14.41
C LYS A 168 10.14 4.63 13.49
N SER A 169 9.46 5.76 13.66
CA SER A 169 8.41 6.14 12.73
C SER A 169 9.04 6.53 11.38
N GLY A 170 8.36 6.20 10.30
CA GLY A 170 8.88 6.36 8.96
C GLY A 170 8.14 5.52 7.92
N GLU A 171 8.66 5.63 6.70
CA GLU A 171 8.35 4.73 5.60
C GLU A 171 9.44 3.68 5.46
N TYR A 172 9.02 2.43 5.35
CA TYR A 172 9.88 1.28 5.12
C TYR A 172 9.40 0.52 3.89
N ALA A 173 10.30 -0.13 3.18
CA ALA A 173 9.92 -1.06 2.13
C ALA A 173 10.26 -2.48 2.56
N LEU A 174 9.25 -3.34 2.60
CA LEU A 174 9.43 -4.77 2.79
C LEU A 174 9.51 -5.43 1.41
N GLU A 175 10.63 -6.06 1.12
CA GLU A 175 10.83 -6.88 -0.06
C GLU A 175 10.74 -8.36 0.32
N ILE A 176 10.02 -9.13 -0.48
CA ILE A 176 9.81 -10.56 -0.30
C ILE A 176 10.36 -11.26 -1.54
N ASN A 177 11.31 -12.14 -1.31
CA ASN A 177 11.98 -12.91 -2.33
C ASN A 177 11.74 -14.41 -2.09
N THR A 178 11.73 -15.19 -3.16
CA THR A 178 11.63 -16.64 -3.08
C THR A 178 12.67 -17.33 -3.95
N SER A 179 13.11 -18.51 -3.52
CA SER A 179 13.86 -19.46 -4.35
C SER A 179 13.18 -20.83 -4.31
N GLU A 180 13.41 -21.64 -5.34
CA GLU A 180 12.85 -23.00 -5.38
C GLU A 180 13.64 -23.93 -4.45
N ASP A 181 12.92 -24.74 -3.66
CA ASP A 181 13.51 -25.54 -2.58
C ASP A 181 14.50 -26.62 -3.05
N ASN A 182 14.42 -27.01 -4.33
CA ASN A 182 15.25 -28.07 -4.92
C ASN A 182 16.58 -27.56 -5.50
N PHE A 183 16.81 -26.24 -5.54
CA PHE A 183 18.04 -25.68 -6.08
C PHE A 183 18.88 -25.11 -4.94
N ALA A 184 20.08 -25.67 -4.75
CA ALA A 184 21.11 -25.16 -3.83
C ALA A 184 21.72 -23.82 -4.32
N SER A 185 20.92 -22.99 -4.98
CA SER A 185 21.32 -21.68 -5.47
C SER A 185 20.76 -20.61 -4.55
N ASP A 186 21.60 -19.66 -4.15
CA ASP A 186 21.20 -18.38 -3.53
C ASP A 186 20.44 -17.45 -4.50
N ASP A 187 19.82 -18.00 -5.55
CA ASP A 187 19.12 -17.25 -6.59
C ASP A 187 17.68 -16.95 -6.15
N TYR A 188 17.57 -15.93 -5.29
CA TYR A 188 16.31 -15.41 -4.81
C TYR A 188 15.75 -14.38 -5.82
N SER A 189 14.51 -14.61 -6.26
CA SER A 189 13.78 -13.67 -7.09
C SER A 189 12.85 -12.81 -6.24
N ASN A 190 12.79 -11.49 -6.49
CA ASN A 190 11.79 -10.60 -5.89
C ASN A 190 10.40 -10.93 -6.42
N VAL A 191 9.47 -11.22 -5.51
CA VAL A 191 8.11 -11.66 -5.86
C VAL A 191 7.01 -10.76 -5.30
N CYS A 192 7.29 -9.97 -4.27
CA CYS A 192 6.33 -9.01 -3.72
C CYS A 192 7.06 -7.93 -2.94
N ASN A 193 6.53 -6.71 -2.97
CA ASN A 193 7.04 -5.59 -2.17
C ASN A 193 5.86 -4.90 -1.48
N TYR A 194 6.06 -4.38 -0.27
CA TYR A 194 5.10 -3.49 0.38
C TYR A 194 5.78 -2.22 0.86
N LEU A 195 5.09 -1.09 0.71
CA LEU A 195 5.46 0.13 1.38
C LEU A 195 4.77 0.13 2.74
N LEU A 196 5.53 -0.02 3.82
CA LEU A 196 5.03 0.04 5.19
C LEU A 196 5.15 1.49 5.69
N THR A 197 4.10 2.03 6.26
CA THR A 197 4.12 3.38 6.83
C THR A 197 3.38 3.44 8.17
N ASN A 198 3.93 4.19 9.11
CA ASN A 198 3.31 4.53 10.38
C ASN A 198 3.34 6.05 10.63
N ASP A 199 3.65 6.84 9.58
CA ASP A 199 3.77 8.30 9.61
C ASP A 199 2.44 9.02 9.39
N LYS A 200 1.35 8.29 9.14
CA LYS A 200 0.02 8.90 9.17
C LYS A 200 -0.42 9.01 10.62
N GLU A 201 -0.67 10.26 11.07
CA GLU A 201 -1.58 10.50 12.18
C GLU A 201 -2.79 9.58 12.00
N ASP A 202 -3.11 8.84 13.05
CA ASP A 202 -4.10 7.76 13.11
C ASP A 202 -5.23 8.02 12.11
N THR A 203 -5.31 7.25 11.02
CA THR A 203 -6.30 7.48 9.94
C THR A 203 -7.72 7.49 10.49
N ALA A 204 -7.94 6.83 11.64
CA ALA A 204 -9.16 6.93 12.43
C ALA A 204 -9.53 8.38 12.81
N GLN A 205 -8.56 9.20 13.23
CA GLN A 205 -8.80 10.60 13.59
C GLN A 205 -9.13 11.46 12.36
N GLN A 206 -8.47 11.21 11.23
CA GLN A 206 -8.75 11.92 9.98
C GLN A 206 -10.08 11.51 9.35
N ASP A 207 -10.43 10.23 9.39
CA ASP A 207 -11.71 9.71 8.92
C ASP A 207 -12.85 10.17 9.84
N TRP A 208 -12.64 10.18 11.15
CA TRP A 208 -13.57 10.78 12.11
C TRP A 208 -13.78 12.27 11.84
N THR A 209 -12.70 13.02 11.59
CA THR A 209 -12.79 14.45 11.25
C THR A 209 -13.59 14.68 9.95
N LYS A 210 -13.45 13.80 8.94
CA LYS A 210 -14.26 13.87 7.71
C LYS A 210 -15.73 13.54 7.98
N VAL A 211 -16.00 12.54 8.81
CA VAL A 211 -17.37 12.19 9.23
C VAL A 211 -18.00 13.37 9.95
N CYS A 212 -17.33 13.96 10.94
CA CYS A 212 -17.80 15.15 11.67
C CYS A 212 -18.09 16.32 10.74
N LYS A 213 -17.16 16.68 9.84
CA LYS A 213 -17.40 17.73 8.83
C LYS A 213 -18.59 17.43 7.92
N THR A 214 -18.77 16.17 7.53
CA THR A 214 -19.91 15.76 6.68
C THR A 214 -21.24 15.91 7.44
N LEU A 215 -21.27 15.56 8.72
CA LEU A 215 -22.42 15.74 9.62
C LEU A 215 -22.73 17.22 9.85
N GLU A 216 -21.70 18.06 10.02
CA GLU A 216 -21.83 19.51 10.19
C GLU A 216 -22.39 20.19 8.93
N ILE A 217 -21.85 19.87 7.74
CA ILE A 217 -22.27 20.48 6.47
C ILE A 217 -23.68 20.04 6.08
N SER A 218 -24.00 18.75 6.26
CA SER A 218 -25.28 18.20 5.79
C SER A 218 -26.42 18.44 6.78
N GLY A 219 -26.11 18.56 8.08
CA GLY A 219 -27.10 18.58 9.16
C GLY A 219 -27.66 17.18 9.47
N LYS A 220 -27.89 16.90 10.76
CA LYS A 220 -28.31 15.56 11.27
C LYS A 220 -29.53 14.98 10.54
N HIS A 221 -30.56 15.80 10.28
CA HIS A 221 -31.79 15.36 9.62
C HIS A 221 -31.60 14.99 8.14
N SER A 222 -30.69 15.66 7.44
CA SER A 222 -30.37 15.37 6.03
C SER A 222 -29.64 14.04 5.89
N VAL A 223 -28.68 13.77 6.80
CA VAL A 223 -27.92 12.52 6.80
C VAL A 223 -28.82 11.33 7.12
N GLN A 224 -29.69 11.45 8.13
CA GLN A 224 -30.70 10.42 8.43
C GLN A 224 -31.63 10.17 7.24
N GLY A 225 -32.08 11.22 6.55
CA GLY A 225 -32.90 11.10 5.35
C GLY A 225 -32.18 10.38 4.21
N ARG A 226 -30.88 10.66 4.00
CA ARG A 226 -30.05 10.00 2.99
C ARG A 226 -29.81 8.52 3.31
N VAL A 227 -29.54 8.17 4.57
CA VAL A 227 -29.39 6.77 5.00
C VAL A 227 -30.70 6.02 4.77
N LYS A 228 -31.85 6.58 5.18
CA LYS A 228 -33.17 5.95 4.98
C LYS A 228 -33.57 5.79 3.51
N SER A 229 -33.11 6.69 2.63
CA SER A 229 -33.42 6.65 1.20
C SER A 229 -32.32 5.97 0.36
N PHE A 230 -31.27 5.47 1.00
CA PHE A 230 -30.15 4.82 0.34
C PHE A 230 -30.62 3.51 -0.30
N ARG A 231 -30.22 3.30 -1.56
CA ARG A 231 -30.63 2.11 -2.34
C ARG A 231 -29.49 1.12 -2.37
N VAL A 232 -29.74 -0.09 -1.85
CA VAL A 232 -28.76 -1.20 -1.77
C VAL A 232 -28.12 -1.52 -3.12
N LYS A 233 -28.84 -1.32 -4.23
CA LYS A 233 -28.29 -1.50 -5.60
C LYS A 233 -27.07 -0.63 -5.93
N ASN A 234 -26.79 0.40 -5.13
CA ASN A 234 -25.63 1.27 -5.28
C ASN A 234 -24.41 0.77 -4.47
N VAL A 235 -24.52 -0.37 -3.80
CA VAL A 235 -23.43 -1.00 -3.05
C VAL A 235 -22.76 -2.05 -3.91
N ASP A 236 -21.46 -1.94 -4.11
CA ASP A 236 -20.67 -2.96 -4.81
C ASP A 236 -20.09 -4.01 -3.84
N ILE A 237 -19.57 -5.11 -4.41
CA ILE A 237 -19.04 -6.24 -3.64
C ILE A 237 -17.83 -5.84 -2.78
N GLU A 238 -17.00 -4.90 -3.24
CA GLU A 238 -15.82 -4.44 -2.49
C GLU A 238 -16.24 -3.58 -1.29
N MET A 239 -17.27 -2.74 -1.44
CA MET A 239 -17.89 -2.01 -0.33
C MET A 239 -18.42 -2.99 0.73
N CYS A 240 -19.09 -4.07 0.33
CA CYS A 240 -19.59 -5.10 1.26
C CYS A 240 -18.44 -5.81 2.00
N LYS A 241 -17.35 -6.18 1.30
CA LYS A 241 -16.19 -6.82 1.94
C LYS A 241 -15.54 -5.89 2.97
N LYS A 242 -15.38 -4.61 2.62
CA LYS A 242 -14.79 -3.60 3.51
C LYS A 242 -15.69 -3.35 4.73
N ALA A 243 -17.00 -3.23 4.54
CA ALA A 243 -17.96 -3.08 5.64
C ALA A 243 -17.91 -4.28 6.60
N ARG A 244 -17.91 -5.52 6.07
CA ARG A 244 -17.79 -6.73 6.91
C ARG A 244 -16.49 -6.80 7.70
N SER A 245 -15.37 -6.39 7.11
CA SER A 245 -14.10 -6.34 7.84
C SER A 245 -14.15 -5.34 9.01
N ILE A 246 -14.84 -4.21 8.85
CA ILE A 246 -14.94 -3.18 9.88
C ILE A 246 -15.95 -3.56 10.97
N CYS A 247 -17.10 -4.12 10.58
CA CYS A 247 -18.14 -4.52 11.53
C CYS A 247 -17.80 -5.84 12.24
N GLY A 248 -17.09 -6.77 11.59
CA GLY A 248 -16.67 -8.03 12.20
C GLY A 248 -15.79 -7.83 13.43
N ASP A 249 -14.84 -6.89 13.36
CA ASP A 249 -13.99 -6.50 14.49
C ASP A 249 -14.76 -5.82 15.64
N TYR A 250 -16.00 -5.35 15.39
CA TYR A 250 -16.82 -4.60 16.36
C TYR A 250 -17.69 -5.51 17.24
N PHE A 251 -18.13 -6.66 16.73
CA PHE A 251 -18.93 -7.63 17.52
C PHE A 251 -18.10 -8.44 18.52
N ASP A 252 -16.76 -8.38 18.43
CA ASP A 252 -15.84 -9.09 19.34
C ASP A 252 -15.40 -8.23 20.55
N ASP A 253 -15.79 -6.96 20.64
CA ASP A 253 -15.38 -6.05 21.73
C ASP A 253 -16.48 -5.98 22.82
N GLU A 254 -16.33 -6.78 23.89
CA GLU A 254 -17.24 -6.86 25.05
C GLU A 254 -17.38 -5.54 25.86
N ASN A 255 -16.77 -4.43 25.42
CA ASN A 255 -16.77 -3.14 26.12
C ASN A 255 -17.51 -2.01 25.37
N ALA A 256 -18.63 -2.32 24.72
CA ALA A 256 -19.52 -1.26 24.21
C ALA A 256 -20.30 -0.61 25.37
N SER A 257 -19.76 0.53 25.84
CA SER A 257 -20.39 1.53 26.73
C SER A 257 -21.82 1.90 26.32
N ASP A 258 -22.61 2.43 27.27
CA ASP A 258 -24.03 2.87 27.22
C ASP A 258 -24.45 3.83 26.06
N ASP A 259 -23.60 4.06 25.06
CA ASP A 259 -23.87 4.77 23.80
C ASP A 259 -24.33 3.81 22.67
N ALA A 260 -24.70 2.58 23.05
CA ALA A 260 -24.97 1.43 22.18
C ALA A 260 -26.15 1.65 21.20
N ASP A 261 -27.21 2.35 21.61
CA ASP A 261 -28.49 2.34 20.89
C ASP A 261 -28.40 2.88 19.45
N ALA A 262 -27.75 4.03 19.21
CA ALA A 262 -27.68 4.60 17.86
C ALA A 262 -26.62 3.92 16.98
N LYS A 263 -25.58 3.39 17.63
CA LYS A 263 -24.43 2.77 16.98
C LYS A 263 -24.77 1.36 16.50
N ASP A 264 -25.45 0.58 17.33
CA ASP A 264 -25.88 -0.78 17.02
C ASP A 264 -26.94 -0.77 15.91
N ILE A 265 -27.89 0.17 15.95
CA ILE A 265 -28.89 0.35 14.87
C ILE A 265 -28.22 0.61 13.52
N PHE A 266 -27.14 1.40 13.49
CA PHE A 266 -26.44 1.68 12.23
C PHE A 266 -25.61 0.48 11.74
N CYS A 267 -24.97 -0.24 12.66
CA CYS A 267 -24.26 -1.48 12.35
C CYS A 267 -25.21 -2.56 11.81
N ASP A 268 -26.35 -2.77 12.46
CA ASP A 268 -27.38 -3.71 11.99
C ASP A 268 -27.93 -3.32 10.62
N TRP A 269 -28.21 -2.03 10.38
CA TRP A 269 -28.63 -1.54 9.07
C TRP A 269 -27.58 -1.80 7.99
N SER A 270 -26.29 -1.69 8.33
CA SER A 270 -25.19 -1.90 7.38
C SER A 270 -24.94 -3.37 7.00
N LEU A 271 -25.47 -4.31 7.80
CA LEU A 271 -25.33 -5.75 7.59
C LEU A 271 -26.52 -6.39 6.85
N GLN A 272 -27.65 -5.68 6.72
CA GLN A 272 -28.84 -6.07 5.95
C GLN A 272 -28.60 -5.95 4.44
#